data_AF-A0A350WW92-F1
#
_entry.id   AF-A0A350WW92-F1
#
_cell.length_a   1.000
_cell.length_b   1.000
_cell.length_c   1.000
_cell.angle_alpha   90.00
_cell.angle_beta   90.00
_cell.angle_gamma   90.00
#
_symmetry.space_group_name_H-M   'P 1'
#
loop_
_entity.id
_entity.type
_entity.pdbx_description
1 polymer ?
#
loop_
_entity_poly.entity_id
_entity_poly.type
_entity_poly.pdbx_seq_one_letter_code
_entity_poly.pdbx_strand_id
1 'polypeptide(L)'
;MGQHQTGHAAGEDPHFAARIPLFGSGSVFVVISDRGHFIIHAMQNPSIGDMIHVHACKADGTTYRSWQAVIESMTADRLVTIAPAGSAVVNRDGRVYHIEYHLRAYYWFGKFHNLIEVFEPGGNLLEIYINVASPPEWVDGVLKFKDHELDISKYPPKPAELVDEDEFAEAVLTYQYSPEFQEKLYAVARESLELAENWQAKPCPTFGDNHD
;
A
#
# COMPACT_ATOMS: atom_id res chain seq x y z
N MET A 1 -43.41 -42.61 -0.75
CA MET A 1 -43.65 -41.28 -1.33
C MET A 1 -43.54 -40.31 -0.17
N GLY A 2 -42.55 -39.45 -0.04
CA GLY A 2 -41.73 -38.75 -1.02
C GLY A 2 -41.57 -37.36 -0.40
N GLN A 3 -40.35 -37.05 0.04
CA GLN A 3 -39.96 -35.88 0.82
C GLN A 3 -40.24 -34.55 0.08
N HIS A 4 -40.48 -33.48 0.84
CA HIS A 4 -39.73 -32.23 0.61
C HIS A 4 -39.75 -31.34 1.86
N GLN A 5 -38.59 -31.33 2.54
CA GLN A 5 -38.10 -30.19 3.30
C GLN A 5 -37.59 -29.15 2.28
N THR A 6 -37.92 -27.88 2.47
CA THR A 6 -37.20 -26.77 1.86
C THR A 6 -36.47 -26.01 2.95
N GLY A 7 -35.14 -26.08 2.89
CA GLY A 7 -34.23 -25.36 3.77
C GLY A 7 -34.32 -23.85 3.53
N HIS A 8 -34.23 -23.09 4.62
CA HIS A 8 -33.84 -21.69 4.55
C HIS A 8 -32.34 -21.64 4.28
N ALA A 9 -31.97 -21.16 3.09
CA ALA A 9 -30.61 -20.78 2.77
C ALA A 9 -30.23 -19.55 3.62
N ALA A 10 -29.05 -19.63 4.23
CA ALA A 10 -28.40 -18.50 4.89
C ALA A 10 -28.22 -17.37 3.87
N GLY A 11 -28.63 -16.16 4.26
CA GLY A 11 -28.48 -14.96 3.45
C GLY A 11 -27.00 -14.67 3.23
N GLU A 12 -26.62 -14.60 1.96
CA GLU A 12 -25.41 -13.95 1.50
C GLU A 12 -25.51 -12.47 1.86
N ASP A 13 -24.50 -11.96 2.57
CA ASP A 13 -24.34 -10.55 2.94
C ASP A 13 -23.85 -9.77 1.69
N PRO A 14 -24.65 -8.88 1.07
CA PRO A 14 -24.25 -8.17 -0.13
C PRO A 14 -23.82 -6.74 0.24
N HIS A 15 -22.77 -6.61 1.04
CA HIS A 15 -22.13 -5.32 1.30
C HIS A 15 -20.64 -5.35 0.95
N PHE A 16 -20.32 -5.81 -0.26
CA PHE A 16 -19.10 -5.38 -0.95
C PHE A 16 -19.40 -4.09 -1.72
N ALA A 17 -19.46 -2.96 -1.01
CA ALA A 17 -19.41 -1.66 -1.64
C ALA A 17 -17.97 -1.39 -2.05
N ALA A 18 -17.58 -1.83 -3.25
CA ALA A 18 -16.37 -1.34 -3.89
C ALA A 18 -16.53 0.18 -4.07
N ARG A 19 -15.92 0.96 -3.16
CA ARG A 19 -15.81 2.41 -3.31
C ARG A 19 -14.78 2.65 -4.41
N ILE A 20 -15.25 2.81 -5.64
CA ILE A 20 -14.44 3.28 -6.76
C ILE A 20 -14.15 4.76 -6.49
N PRO A 21 -12.88 5.18 -6.36
CA PRO A 21 -12.58 6.60 -6.23
C PRO A 21 -12.90 7.28 -7.58
N LEU A 22 -13.87 8.18 -7.56
CA LEU A 22 -14.20 9.04 -8.69
C LEU A 22 -13.16 10.16 -8.74
N PHE A 23 -12.26 10.13 -9.73
CA PHE A 23 -11.26 11.17 -9.92
C PHE A 23 -11.60 12.07 -11.12
N GLY A 24 -11.84 13.35 -10.83
CA GLY A 24 -12.05 14.43 -11.79
C GLY A 24 -12.06 15.78 -11.08
N SER A 25 -11.77 16.87 -11.79
CA SER A 25 -11.81 18.24 -11.23
C SER A 25 -13.25 18.65 -10.89
N GLY A 26 -13.73 18.23 -9.74
CA GLY A 26 -15.09 18.50 -9.28
C GLY A 26 -15.40 17.66 -8.07
N SER A 27 -15.75 18.33 -6.97
CA SER A 27 -16.07 17.77 -5.66
C SER A 27 -16.87 16.46 -5.72
N VAL A 28 -16.40 15.42 -5.03
CA VAL A 28 -17.17 14.19 -4.80
C VAL A 28 -17.87 14.30 -3.43
N PHE A 29 -19.17 14.04 -3.41
CA PHE A 29 -19.97 14.01 -2.19
C PHE A 29 -20.07 12.57 -1.68
N VAL A 30 -19.66 12.31 -0.44
CA VAL A 30 -20.01 11.08 0.26
C VAL A 30 -21.23 11.38 1.13
N VAL A 31 -22.36 10.76 0.81
CA VAL A 31 -23.55 10.78 1.65
C VAL A 31 -23.50 9.57 2.57
N ILE A 32 -23.27 9.79 3.87
CA ILE A 32 -23.46 8.75 4.88
C ILE A 32 -24.81 8.99 5.55
N SER A 33 -25.68 8.00 5.46
CA SER A 33 -26.97 8.00 6.16
C SER A 33 -26.79 7.39 7.54
N ASP A 34 -26.85 8.20 8.60
CA ASP A 34 -27.27 7.73 9.92
C ASP A 34 -28.45 8.58 10.39
N ARG A 35 -29.56 7.91 10.76
CA ARG A 35 -30.80 8.51 11.31
C ARG A 35 -31.29 9.79 10.62
N GLY A 36 -31.42 9.75 9.29
CA GLY A 36 -32.15 10.79 8.53
C GLY A 36 -31.52 12.18 8.53
N HIS A 37 -30.27 12.32 8.98
CA HIS A 37 -29.51 13.57 8.87
C HIS A 37 -28.38 13.39 7.88
N PHE A 38 -28.36 14.24 6.85
CA PHE A 38 -27.27 14.31 5.88
C PHE A 38 -26.15 15.16 6.49
N ILE A 39 -25.04 14.54 6.87
CA ILE A 39 -23.80 15.26 7.20
C ILE A 39 -22.93 15.28 5.94
N ILE A 40 -22.77 16.47 5.35
CA ILE A 40 -21.85 16.70 4.24
C ILE A 40 -20.45 16.88 4.84
N HIS A 41 -19.62 15.84 4.83
CA HIS A 41 -18.19 16.02 5.03
C HIS A 41 -17.59 16.47 3.70
N ALA A 42 -17.17 17.74 3.62
CA ALA A 42 -16.32 18.22 2.55
C ALA A 42 -14.92 17.63 2.76
N MET A 43 -14.65 16.47 2.16
CA MET A 43 -13.31 15.91 2.12
C MET A 43 -12.60 16.48 0.89
N GLN A 44 -11.50 17.19 1.08
CA GLN A 44 -10.66 17.61 -0.03
C GLN A 44 -10.08 16.36 -0.70
N ASN A 45 -10.18 16.29 -2.03
CA ASN A 45 -9.53 15.25 -2.78
C ASN A 45 -8.00 15.44 -2.65
N PRO A 46 -7.22 14.37 -2.43
CA PRO A 46 -5.76 14.48 -2.41
C PRO A 46 -5.26 15.09 -3.71
N SER A 47 -4.35 16.06 -3.59
CA SER A 47 -3.73 16.79 -4.69
C SER A 47 -2.23 16.55 -4.71
N ILE A 48 -1.60 16.74 -5.88
CA ILE A 48 -0.16 16.68 -6.00
C ILE A 48 0.46 17.74 -5.08
N GLY A 49 1.47 17.34 -4.29
CA GLY A 49 2.09 18.17 -3.27
C GLY A 49 1.47 18.05 -1.87
N ASP A 50 0.30 17.42 -1.73
CA ASP A 50 -0.28 17.19 -0.41
C ASP A 50 0.56 16.19 0.38
N MET A 51 0.70 16.46 1.67
CA MET A 51 1.28 15.53 2.64
C MET A 51 0.19 14.59 3.15
N ILE A 52 0.49 13.30 3.15
CA ILE A 52 -0.44 12.24 3.52
C ILE A 52 0.17 11.33 4.58
N HIS A 53 -0.67 10.60 5.29
CA HIS A 53 -0.22 9.54 6.19
C HIS A 53 -0.26 8.19 5.49
N VAL A 54 0.80 7.40 5.65
CA VAL A 54 0.88 6.03 5.15
C VAL A 54 1.05 5.08 6.33
N HIS A 55 0.24 4.02 6.37
CA HIS A 55 0.27 3.00 7.40
C HIS A 55 0.55 1.62 6.77
N ALA A 56 1.65 1.02 7.17
CA ALA A 56 1.92 -0.40 6.93
C ALA A 56 1.35 -1.20 8.11
N CYS A 57 0.43 -2.10 7.80
CA CYS A 57 -0.24 -2.95 8.76
C CYS A 57 0.22 -4.40 8.61
N LYS A 58 0.20 -5.16 9.70
CA LYS A 58 0.27 -6.63 9.61
C LYS A 58 -1.07 -7.19 9.12
N ALA A 59 -1.11 -8.49 8.84
CA ALA A 59 -2.29 -9.15 8.28
C ALA A 59 -3.57 -8.99 9.14
N ASP A 60 -3.39 -8.98 10.46
CA ASP A 60 -4.44 -8.76 11.47
C ASP A 60 -4.98 -7.32 11.50
N GLY A 61 -4.37 -6.39 10.74
CA GLY A 61 -4.73 -4.98 10.69
C GLY A 61 -3.95 -4.09 11.66
N THR A 62 -3.06 -4.64 12.48
CA THR A 62 -2.23 -3.86 13.41
C THR A 62 -1.23 -3.00 12.62
N THR A 63 -1.31 -1.67 12.73
CA THR A 63 -0.29 -0.77 12.17
C THR A 63 1.03 -0.98 12.90
N TYR A 64 2.07 -1.40 12.17
CA TYR A 64 3.40 -1.63 12.74
C TYR A 64 4.40 -0.52 12.40
N ARG A 65 4.19 0.16 11.26
CA ARG A 65 4.90 1.38 10.86
C ARG A 65 3.93 2.39 10.27
N SER A 66 4.16 3.67 10.58
CA SER A 66 3.46 4.79 9.93
C SER A 66 4.41 5.95 9.66
N TRP A 67 4.21 6.65 8.55
CA TRP A 67 5.03 7.79 8.15
C TRP A 67 4.20 8.81 7.38
N GLN A 68 4.80 9.98 7.13
CA GLN A 68 4.25 10.99 6.22
C GLN A 68 5.01 10.96 4.91
N ALA A 69 4.29 11.16 3.81
CA ALA A 69 4.88 11.26 2.47
C ALA A 69 4.13 12.33 1.65
N VAL A 70 4.81 12.90 0.66
CA VAL A 70 4.23 13.89 -0.26
C VAL A 70 3.74 13.18 -1.50
N ILE A 71 2.55 13.51 -1.99
CA ILE A 71 2.04 13.02 -3.27
C ILE A 71 2.86 13.61 -4.41
N GLU A 72 3.58 12.77 -5.15
CA GLU A 72 4.29 13.15 -6.37
C GLU A 72 3.37 13.10 -7.59
N SER A 73 2.54 12.06 -7.70
CA SER A 73 1.54 11.94 -8.76
C SER A 73 0.41 11.00 -8.37
N MET A 74 -0.75 11.17 -9.00
CA MET A 74 -1.92 10.32 -8.75
C MET A 74 -2.72 10.11 -10.03
N THR A 75 -3.11 8.87 -10.29
CA THR A 75 -4.05 8.44 -11.32
C THR A 75 -5.17 7.63 -10.69
N ALA A 76 -6.16 7.22 -11.49
CA ALA A 76 -7.29 6.43 -10.97
C ALA A 76 -6.87 5.07 -10.40
N ASP A 77 -5.78 4.51 -10.91
CA ASP A 77 -5.27 3.18 -10.57
C ASP A 77 -4.02 3.21 -9.67
N ARG A 78 -3.35 4.35 -9.53
CA ARG A 78 -2.05 4.44 -8.84
C ARG A 78 -1.82 5.76 -8.12
N LEU A 79 -1.23 5.67 -6.94
CA LEU A 79 -0.66 6.78 -6.17
C LEU A 79 0.86 6.65 -6.13
N VAL A 80 1.58 7.75 -6.32
CA VAL A 80 3.04 7.82 -6.16
C VAL A 80 3.36 8.86 -5.12
N THR A 81 4.19 8.48 -4.16
CA THR A 81 4.61 9.35 -3.06
C THR A 81 6.12 9.43 -2.98
N ILE A 82 6.62 10.52 -2.39
CA ILE A 82 8.04 10.72 -2.16
C ILE A 82 8.30 11.12 -0.71
N ALA A 83 9.43 10.66 -0.17
CA ALA A 83 9.89 11.02 1.16
C ALA A 83 11.42 11.21 1.14
N PRO A 84 11.95 12.36 1.58
CA PRO A 84 13.39 12.58 1.61
C PRO A 84 14.07 11.77 2.73
N ALA A 85 15.36 11.49 2.57
CA ALA A 85 16.24 11.07 3.65
C ALA A 85 16.07 12.02 4.86
N GLY A 86 15.99 11.44 6.05
CA GLY A 86 15.64 12.15 7.28
C GLY A 86 14.15 12.18 7.60
N SER A 87 13.26 11.66 6.74
CA SER A 87 11.83 11.56 7.08
C SER A 87 11.58 10.58 8.23
N ALA A 88 10.66 10.93 9.13
CA ALA A 88 10.34 10.13 10.31
C ALA A 88 9.41 8.96 9.98
N VAL A 89 9.73 7.79 10.52
CA VAL A 89 8.87 6.60 10.58
C VAL A 89 8.62 6.26 12.04
N VAL A 90 7.34 6.13 12.38
CA VAL A 90 6.87 5.78 13.73
C VAL A 90 6.59 4.28 13.77
N ASN A 91 7.26 3.57 14.67
CA ASN A 91 6.98 2.17 14.96
C ASN A 91 5.74 2.01 15.86
N ARG A 92 5.18 0.81 15.91
CA ARG A 92 4.05 0.45 16.79
C ARG A 92 4.23 0.86 18.24
N ASP A 93 5.45 0.77 18.76
CA ASP A 93 5.80 1.09 20.16
C ASP A 93 6.00 2.61 20.40
N GLY A 94 5.76 3.44 19.37
CA GLY A 94 5.93 4.89 19.41
C GLY A 94 7.36 5.36 19.17
N ARG A 95 8.34 4.45 19.01
CA ARG A 95 9.71 4.85 18.67
C ARG A 95 9.75 5.42 17.26
N VAL A 96 10.52 6.49 17.10
CA VAL A 96 10.74 7.15 15.82
C VAL A 96 12.13 6.82 15.33
N TYR A 97 12.25 6.39 14.08
CA TYR A 97 13.52 6.36 13.36
C TYR A 97 13.40 7.21 12.10
N HIS A 98 14.54 7.68 11.59
CA HIS A 98 14.58 8.49 10.38
C HIS A 98 15.18 7.66 9.25
N ILE A 99 14.53 7.66 8.09
CA ILE A 99 15.04 6.93 6.92
C ILE A 99 16.36 7.55 6.45
N GLU A 100 17.32 6.74 6.05
CA GLU A 100 18.63 7.22 5.59
C GLU A 100 18.65 7.60 4.10
N TYR A 101 17.62 7.18 3.37
CA TYR A 101 17.53 7.25 1.91
C TYR A 101 16.33 8.07 1.45
N HIS A 102 16.42 8.63 0.25
CA HIS A 102 15.26 9.20 -0.43
C HIS A 102 14.42 8.07 -1.02
N LEU A 103 13.11 8.12 -0.84
CA LEU A 103 12.19 7.09 -1.30
C LEU A 103 11.19 7.67 -2.29
N ARG A 104 10.94 6.93 -3.38
CA ARG A 104 9.74 7.08 -4.21
C ARG A 104 8.95 5.78 -4.18
N ALA A 105 7.75 5.82 -3.59
CA ALA A 105 6.89 4.65 -3.45
C ALA A 105 5.68 4.72 -4.40
N TYR A 106 5.37 3.59 -5.03
CA TYR A 106 4.28 3.38 -5.97
C TYR A 106 3.26 2.40 -5.38
N TYR A 107 2.01 2.84 -5.35
CA TYR A 107 0.88 2.13 -4.77
C TYR A 107 -0.21 1.97 -5.82
N TRP A 108 -0.49 0.74 -6.27
CA TRP A 108 -1.55 0.47 -7.23
C TRP A 108 -2.79 -0.09 -6.51
N PHE A 109 -3.93 0.60 -6.58
CA PHE A 109 -5.16 0.29 -5.81
C PHE A 109 -5.81 -1.08 -6.10
N GLY A 110 -5.27 -1.85 -7.06
CA GLY A 110 -5.71 -3.20 -7.40
C GLY A 110 -4.59 -4.24 -7.48
N LYS A 111 -3.37 -3.92 -7.03
CA LYS A 111 -2.23 -4.85 -7.08
C LYS A 111 -1.83 -5.28 -5.68
N PHE A 112 -1.31 -6.48 -5.58
CA PHE A 112 -0.84 -7.07 -4.32
C PHE A 112 0.64 -6.76 -4.06
N HIS A 113 1.11 -5.59 -4.48
CA HIS A 113 2.47 -5.15 -4.21
C HIS A 113 2.58 -3.63 -4.17
N ASN A 114 3.59 -3.15 -3.46
CA ASN A 114 4.04 -1.77 -3.48
C ASN A 114 5.51 -1.74 -3.91
N LEU A 115 5.86 -0.86 -4.86
CA LEU A 115 7.24 -0.72 -5.33
C LEU A 115 7.86 0.54 -4.74
N ILE A 116 9.11 0.44 -4.30
CA ILE A 116 9.89 1.55 -3.74
C ILE A 116 11.20 1.66 -4.50
N GLU A 117 11.44 2.83 -5.08
CA GLU A 117 12.77 3.23 -5.53
C GLU A 117 13.49 3.86 -4.34
N VAL A 118 14.64 3.31 -3.98
CA VAL A 118 15.49 3.77 -2.87
C VAL A 118 16.71 4.46 -3.47
N PHE A 119 16.94 5.73 -3.11
CA PHE A 119 18.07 6.51 -3.58
C PHE A 119 18.98 6.92 -2.43
N GLU A 120 20.29 6.85 -2.66
CA GLU A 120 21.27 7.51 -1.80
C GLU A 120 20.96 9.01 -1.67
N PRO A 121 21.34 9.68 -0.57
CA PRO A 121 21.17 11.13 -0.45
C PRO A 121 21.75 11.95 -1.61
N GLY A 122 22.80 11.42 -2.26
CA GLY A 122 23.41 12.00 -3.47
C GLY A 122 22.62 11.80 -4.77
N GLY A 123 21.49 11.10 -4.73
CA GLY A 123 20.57 10.91 -5.85
C GLY A 123 20.79 9.67 -6.71
N ASN A 124 21.80 8.85 -6.40
CA ASN A 124 22.00 7.57 -7.10
C ASN A 124 20.94 6.55 -6.66
N LEU A 125 20.41 5.78 -7.61
CA LEU A 125 19.54 4.65 -7.29
C LEU A 125 20.37 3.56 -6.57
N LEU A 126 19.94 3.17 -5.38
CA LEU A 126 20.55 2.13 -4.57
C LEU A 126 19.82 0.79 -4.75
N GLU A 127 18.49 0.81 -4.67
CA GLU A 127 17.66 -0.39 -4.63
C GLU A 127 16.29 -0.14 -5.29
N ILE A 128 15.77 -1.19 -5.95
CA ILE A 128 14.34 -1.35 -6.22
C ILE A 128 13.83 -2.41 -5.26
N TYR A 129 12.96 -2.02 -4.35
CA TYR A 129 12.36 -2.89 -3.37
C TYR A 129 10.87 -3.02 -3.66
N ILE A 130 10.32 -4.23 -3.58
CA ILE A 130 8.89 -4.47 -3.75
C ILE A 130 8.41 -5.30 -2.58
N ASN A 131 7.44 -4.76 -1.85
CA ASN A 131 6.74 -5.49 -0.81
C ASN A 131 5.50 -6.18 -1.40
N VAL A 132 5.34 -7.49 -1.18
CA VAL A 132 4.08 -8.16 -1.47
C VAL A 132 3.08 -7.78 -0.37
N ALA A 133 2.05 -7.03 -0.76
CA ALA A 133 1.10 -6.39 0.13
C ALA A 133 -0.35 -6.65 -0.31
N SER A 134 -1.31 -6.31 0.54
CA SER A 134 -2.68 -6.11 0.08
C SER A 134 -2.75 -4.91 -0.87
N PRO A 135 -3.76 -4.86 -1.76
CA PRO A 135 -4.13 -3.62 -2.43
C PRO A 135 -4.29 -2.51 -1.39
N PRO A 136 -3.70 -1.33 -1.64
CA PRO A 136 -3.77 -0.22 -0.72
C PRO A 136 -5.20 0.34 -0.69
N GLU A 137 -5.63 0.76 0.49
CA GLU A 137 -6.89 1.42 0.73
C GLU A 137 -6.65 2.89 1.04
N TRP A 138 -7.52 3.75 0.53
CA TRP A 138 -7.51 5.19 0.79
C TRP A 138 -8.74 5.59 1.60
N VAL A 139 -8.54 6.01 2.84
CA VAL A 139 -9.62 6.45 3.74
C VAL A 139 -9.16 7.66 4.53
N ASP A 140 -9.93 8.75 4.49
CA ASP A 140 -9.71 9.94 5.32
C ASP A 140 -8.30 10.56 5.25
N GLY A 141 -7.70 10.57 4.05
CA GLY A 141 -6.34 11.11 3.85
C GLY A 141 -5.22 10.17 4.30
N VAL A 142 -5.57 8.93 4.65
CA VAL A 142 -4.62 7.89 5.07
C VAL A 142 -4.60 6.77 4.04
N LEU A 143 -3.40 6.49 3.53
CA LEU A 143 -3.12 5.30 2.73
C LEU A 143 -2.78 4.14 3.67
N LYS A 144 -3.48 3.01 3.54
CA LYS A 144 -3.22 1.81 4.36
C LYS A 144 -3.04 0.60 3.47
N PHE A 145 -2.11 -0.27 3.84
CA PHE A 145 -1.97 -1.58 3.22
C PHE A 145 -1.52 -2.60 4.26
N LYS A 146 -1.77 -3.88 3.98
CA LYS A 146 -1.26 -4.98 4.79
C LYS A 146 0.00 -5.52 4.13
N ASP A 147 1.07 -5.55 4.89
CA ASP A 147 2.32 -6.23 4.58
C ASP A 147 2.11 -7.73 4.74
N HIS A 148 2.51 -8.51 3.74
CA HIS A 148 2.45 -9.97 3.80
C HIS A 148 3.79 -10.62 4.13
N GLU A 149 4.83 -9.84 4.45
CA GLU A 149 6.15 -10.30 4.89
C GLU A 149 6.88 -11.15 3.83
N LEU A 150 6.63 -10.89 2.54
CA LEU A 150 7.33 -11.53 1.42
C LEU A 150 7.74 -10.45 0.44
N ASP A 151 9.03 -10.35 0.14
CA ASP A 151 9.57 -9.17 -0.50
C ASP A 151 10.50 -9.50 -1.66
N ILE A 152 10.70 -8.53 -2.55
CA ILE A 152 11.66 -8.61 -3.64
C ILE A 152 12.62 -7.44 -3.47
N SER A 153 13.91 -7.73 -3.56
CA SER A 153 14.96 -6.71 -3.54
C SER A 153 15.82 -6.82 -4.79
N LYS A 154 16.15 -5.68 -5.38
CA LYS A 154 17.12 -5.57 -6.48
C LYS A 154 18.08 -4.44 -6.19
N TYR A 155 19.36 -4.77 -6.02
CA TYR A 155 20.46 -3.81 -5.93
C TYR A 155 21.23 -3.77 -7.25
N PRO A 156 20.96 -2.82 -8.17
CA PRO A 156 21.63 -2.79 -9.46
C PRO A 156 23.17 -2.73 -9.32
N PRO A 157 23.93 -3.46 -10.15
CA PRO A 157 23.49 -4.23 -11.31
C PRO A 157 23.13 -5.70 -11.00
N LYS A 158 22.95 -6.09 -9.73
CA LYS A 158 22.58 -7.46 -9.38
C LYS A 158 21.14 -7.77 -9.83
N PRO A 159 20.84 -9.05 -10.15
CA PRO A 159 19.47 -9.49 -10.41
C PRO A 159 18.55 -9.24 -9.22
N ALA A 160 17.24 -9.19 -9.47
CA ALA A 160 16.25 -9.19 -8.40
C ALA A 160 16.23 -10.54 -7.65
N GLU A 161 16.06 -10.49 -6.33
CA GLU A 161 16.04 -11.63 -5.43
C GLU A 161 14.75 -11.63 -4.59
N LEU A 162 14.20 -12.81 -4.34
CA LEU A 162 13.14 -13.01 -3.36
C LEU A 162 13.79 -13.01 -1.98
N VAL A 163 13.27 -12.21 -1.06
CA VAL A 163 13.79 -12.07 0.31
C VAL A 163 12.66 -12.23 1.34
N ASP A 164 13.05 -12.38 2.60
CA ASP A 164 12.15 -12.52 3.76
C ASP A 164 11.21 -13.73 3.70
N GLU A 165 11.63 -14.82 3.02
CA GLU A 165 10.87 -16.07 2.96
C GLU A 165 10.67 -16.72 4.34
N ASP A 166 11.60 -16.49 5.27
CA ASP A 166 11.50 -16.91 6.67
C ASP A 166 10.47 -16.08 7.44
N GLU A 167 10.47 -14.76 7.30
CA GLU A 167 9.43 -13.88 7.88
C GLU A 167 8.04 -14.23 7.31
N PHE A 168 7.95 -14.51 6.00
CA PHE A 168 6.73 -15.00 5.38
C PHE A 168 6.25 -16.32 6.00
N ALA A 169 7.15 -17.28 6.20
CA ALA A 169 6.82 -18.57 6.81
C ALA A 169 6.30 -18.40 8.24
N GLU A 170 6.88 -17.49 9.02
CA GLU A 170 6.38 -17.13 10.36
C GLU A 170 5.01 -16.46 10.29
N ALA A 171 4.79 -15.57 9.32
CA ALA A 171 3.51 -14.90 9.10
C ALA A 171 2.41 -15.91 8.71
N VAL A 172 2.72 -16.89 7.86
CA VAL A 172 1.81 -17.98 7.49
C VAL A 172 1.30 -18.72 8.73
N LEU A 173 2.20 -19.05 9.66
CA LEU A 173 1.85 -19.74 10.91
C LEU A 173 1.05 -18.82 11.85
N THR A 174 1.48 -17.57 11.99
CA THR A 174 0.90 -16.60 12.93
C THR A 174 -0.52 -16.19 12.52
N TYR A 175 -0.73 -15.91 11.23
CA TYR A 175 -2.00 -15.41 10.69
C TYR A 175 -2.83 -16.50 10.01
N GLN A 176 -2.35 -17.74 10.01
CA GLN A 176 -3.06 -18.91 9.48
C GLN A 176 -3.46 -18.74 8.00
N TYR A 177 -2.51 -18.29 7.17
CA TYR A 177 -2.75 -18.14 5.73
C TYR A 177 -3.14 -19.47 5.09
N SER A 178 -4.24 -19.48 4.34
CA SER A 178 -4.66 -20.69 3.63
C SER A 178 -3.66 -21.07 2.53
N PRO A 179 -3.57 -22.35 2.14
CA PRO A 179 -2.70 -22.76 1.04
C PRO A 179 -2.94 -21.98 -0.26
N GLU A 180 -4.21 -21.69 -0.59
CA GLU A 180 -4.59 -20.93 -1.78
C GLU A 180 -4.10 -19.48 -1.69
N PHE A 181 -4.13 -18.87 -0.50
CA PHE A 181 -3.63 -17.53 -0.30
C PHE A 181 -2.10 -17.48 -0.40
N GLN A 182 -1.41 -18.47 0.17
CA GLN A 182 0.05 -18.61 0.02
C GLN A 182 0.45 -18.74 -1.45
N GLU A 183 -0.22 -19.61 -2.22
CA GLU A 183 0.02 -19.78 -3.65
C GLU A 183 -0.16 -18.46 -4.42
N LYS A 184 -1.21 -17.70 -4.08
CA LYS A 184 -1.42 -16.36 -4.65
C LYS A 184 -0.27 -15.41 -4.34
N LEU A 185 0.21 -15.35 -3.10
CA LEU A 185 1.31 -14.45 -2.72
C LEU A 185 2.62 -14.83 -3.42
N TYR A 186 2.93 -16.12 -3.54
CA TYR A 186 4.06 -16.58 -4.35
C TYR A 186 3.91 -16.29 -5.85
N ALA A 187 2.68 -16.31 -6.38
CA ALA A 187 2.42 -15.89 -7.76
C ALA A 187 2.71 -14.39 -7.95
N VAL A 188 2.24 -13.56 -7.02
CA VAL A 188 2.53 -12.12 -7.01
C VAL A 188 4.03 -11.87 -6.86
N ALA A 189 4.73 -12.63 -6.03
CA ALA A 189 6.16 -12.50 -5.86
C ALA A 189 6.94 -12.80 -7.15
N ARG A 190 6.54 -13.86 -7.88
CA ARG A 190 7.10 -14.19 -9.20
C ARG A 190 6.87 -13.08 -10.23
N GLU A 191 5.67 -12.53 -10.30
CA GLU A 191 5.38 -11.37 -11.17
C GLU A 191 6.20 -10.14 -10.75
N SER A 192 6.42 -9.95 -9.45
CA SER A 192 7.17 -8.82 -8.90
C SER A 192 8.67 -8.94 -9.15
N LEU A 193 9.24 -10.16 -9.19
CA LEU A 193 10.61 -10.39 -9.65
C LEU A 193 10.80 -9.93 -11.10
N GLU A 194 9.88 -10.31 -11.98
CA GLU A 194 9.91 -9.84 -13.38
C GLU A 194 9.74 -8.31 -13.47
N LEU A 195 8.87 -7.74 -12.64
CA LEU A 195 8.69 -6.29 -12.56
C LEU A 195 9.99 -5.58 -12.12
N ALA A 196 10.62 -6.01 -11.04
CA ALA A 196 11.88 -5.45 -10.54
C ALA A 196 13.00 -5.60 -11.57
N GLU A 197 13.05 -6.72 -12.28
CA GLU A 197 14.08 -6.95 -13.30
C GLU A 197 13.99 -5.93 -14.44
N ASN A 198 12.76 -5.63 -14.88
CA ASN A 198 12.49 -4.74 -16.00
C ASN A 198 12.16 -3.29 -15.61
N TRP A 199 12.17 -2.97 -14.30
CA TRP A 199 11.82 -1.64 -13.82
C TRP A 199 12.87 -0.61 -14.25
N GLN A 200 12.39 0.49 -14.80
CA GLN A 200 13.23 1.65 -15.12
C GLN A 200 12.92 2.75 -14.12
N ALA A 201 13.81 2.91 -13.14
CA ALA A 201 13.67 3.95 -12.14
C ALA A 201 13.66 5.33 -12.80
N LYS A 202 12.81 6.21 -12.27
CA LYS A 202 12.88 7.64 -12.61
C LYS A 202 14.10 8.28 -11.94
N PRO A 203 14.56 9.45 -12.39
CA PRO A 203 15.53 10.24 -11.64
C PRO A 203 15.07 10.44 -10.19
N CYS A 204 16.03 10.51 -9.26
CA CYS A 204 15.75 10.78 -7.84
C CYS A 204 14.75 11.95 -7.71
N PRO A 205 13.71 11.84 -6.86
CA PRO A 205 12.79 12.93 -6.63
C PRO A 205 13.52 14.20 -6.21
N THR A 206 12.97 15.34 -6.63
CA THR A 206 13.36 16.64 -6.10
C THR A 206 12.43 16.97 -4.94
N PHE A 207 13.02 17.24 -3.79
CA PHE A 207 12.30 17.77 -2.63
C PHE A 207 12.45 19.28 -2.69
N GLY A 208 11.35 20.02 -2.68
CA GLY A 208 11.42 21.49 -2.71
C GLY A 208 12.33 21.99 -1.58
N ASP A 209 13.20 22.95 -1.89
CA ASP A 209 14.08 23.52 -0.89
C ASP A 209 13.23 24.22 0.18
N ASN A 210 13.08 23.59 1.34
CA ASN A 210 12.82 24.33 2.57
C ASN A 210 14.16 24.98 2.96
N HIS A 211 14.54 26.02 2.22
CA HIS A 211 15.48 27.00 2.72
C HIS A 211 14.78 27.76 3.84
N ASP A 212 15.11 27.39 5.08
CA ASP A 212 14.96 28.25 6.25
C ASP A 212 15.68 29.59 6.05
#